data_AF-A0A834BZQ0-F1
#
_entry.id   AF-A0A834BZQ0-F1
#
_cell.length_a   1.000
_cell.length_b   1.000
_cell.length_c   1.000
_cell.angle_alpha   90.00
_cell.angle_beta   90.00
_cell.angle_gamma   90.00
#
_symmetry.space_group_name_H-M   'P 1'
#
loop_
_entity.id
_entity.type
_entity.pdbx_description
1 polymer ?
#
loop_
_entity_poly.entity_id
_entity_poly.type
_entity_poly.pdbx_seq_one_letter_code
_entity_poly.pdbx_strand_id
1 'polypeptide(L)'
;MVYNRRRIIKKKLKPCSADFMIDNNKGSSSAVVFGEMICQKLKVSAVEAVCNQTAVDLAGELRCNVPAFNGNRLNLEKHVLKDLAEKEDFNKFMTYIRDPREQVEEFIRKKVKKYMFEENKNKAPQILQKNSDDIQRFIRQTLFEATEKIKTEKGDINMWVKEFSISLRCKLKLTMNTISCQNFRDINNLDFLRVEIEKGLQIISKEMKSLSLTEVMNNRQKPDEILIDQLCNCCWERCPFCAAVCINTIKDHSPDKHSVPFHRPSGVNGWHKRASMELNNDFCTTSVASDKIFYPSPESEKSIPYKLYQTAGGKYASWSIIADGSMLPYWKWFVCRFQKEIEDYYKEKCKGWGEILPEWRKYTKEEALRSLDEMQSVGPPCALLHAQLSALS
;
A
#
# COMPACT_ATOMS: atom_id res chain seq x y z
N MET A 1 -23.99 8.25 11.22
CA MET A 1 -23.34 8.55 12.51
C MET A 1 -22.12 7.65 12.66
N VAL A 2 -20.94 8.12 12.25
CA VAL A 2 -19.70 7.33 12.24
C VAL A 2 -18.83 7.79 13.41
N TYR A 3 -18.55 6.87 14.33
CA TYR A 3 -17.74 7.09 15.52
C TYR A 3 -16.27 7.28 15.14
N ASN A 4 -15.76 8.48 15.40
CA ASN A 4 -14.35 8.86 15.28
C ASN A 4 -13.61 8.44 16.57
N ARG A 5 -12.88 7.32 16.58
CA ARG A 5 -12.00 6.96 17.71
C ARG A 5 -10.57 7.47 17.45
N ARG A 6 -10.29 8.71 17.85
CA ARG A 6 -8.93 9.19 18.08
C ARG A 6 -8.38 8.53 19.36
N ARG A 7 -7.47 7.57 19.23
CA ARG A 7 -6.65 7.10 20.36
C ARG A 7 -5.53 8.11 20.59
N ILE A 8 -5.72 8.97 21.58
CA ILE A 8 -4.69 9.88 22.09
C ILE A 8 -3.77 9.06 23.01
N ILE A 9 -2.53 8.81 22.59
CA ILE A 9 -1.50 8.27 23.47
C ILE A 9 -1.00 9.42 24.35
N LYS A 10 -1.60 9.59 25.54
CA LYS A 10 -1.02 10.42 26.60
C LYS A 10 0.06 9.61 27.32
N LYS A 11 1.31 9.66 26.85
CA LYS A 11 2.46 9.35 27.72
C LYS A 11 2.69 10.57 28.61
N LYS A 12 2.56 10.37 29.94
CA LYS A 12 2.90 11.37 30.96
C LYS A 12 4.35 11.82 30.77
N LEU A 13 4.55 13.07 30.36
CA LEU A 13 5.83 13.76 30.49
C LEU A 13 6.15 13.86 31.98
N LYS A 14 7.24 13.22 32.43
CA LYS A 14 7.83 13.52 33.74
C LYS A 14 8.48 14.92 33.63
N PRO A 15 8.25 15.83 34.59
CA PRO A 15 9.00 17.07 34.65
C PRO A 15 10.42 16.74 35.11
N CYS A 16 11.44 17.09 34.32
CA CYS A 16 12.78 17.27 34.87
C CYS A 16 12.72 18.51 35.76
N SER A 17 12.74 18.30 37.08
CA SER A 17 12.88 19.38 38.05
C SER A 17 14.31 19.91 38.05
N ALA A 18 14.37 21.24 38.07
CA ALA A 18 15.52 22.12 38.15
C ALA A 18 16.55 21.76 39.22
N ASP A 19 17.81 22.07 38.91
CA ASP A 19 18.82 22.60 39.83
C ASP A 19 19.90 23.30 39.00
N PHE A 20 19.94 24.64 38.99
CA PHE A 20 21.12 25.43 39.35
C PHE A 20 20.96 26.95 39.18
N MET A 21 21.61 27.64 40.12
CA MET A 21 21.94 29.05 40.31
C MET A 21 21.60 30.07 39.21
N ILE A 22 20.86 31.10 39.66
CA ILE A 22 20.67 32.38 38.98
C ILE A 22 21.99 33.14 39.05
N ASP A 23 22.68 33.27 37.92
CA ASP A 23 23.67 34.32 37.70
C ASP A 23 23.09 35.38 36.76
N ASN A 24 23.29 36.64 37.11
CA ASN A 24 22.57 37.78 36.57
C ASN A 24 23.02 38.13 35.15
N ASN A 25 22.41 37.49 34.15
CA ASN A 25 22.44 37.95 32.76
C ASN A 25 21.08 37.71 32.10
N LYS A 26 20.09 38.57 32.39
CA LYS A 26 18.66 38.37 32.08
C LYS A 26 18.37 38.01 30.62
N GLY A 27 19.09 38.61 29.65
CA GLY A 27 18.94 38.29 28.23
C GLY A 27 19.39 36.89 27.82
N SER A 28 20.34 36.29 28.56
CA SER A 28 20.81 34.92 28.32
C SER A 28 19.81 33.86 28.83
N SER A 29 19.13 34.12 29.95
CA SER A 29 18.13 33.21 30.50
C SER A 29 16.88 33.10 29.62
N SER A 30 16.39 34.22 29.07
CA SER A 30 15.19 34.23 28.22
C SER A 30 15.41 33.49 26.91
N ALA A 31 16.59 33.61 26.29
CA ALA A 31 16.95 32.91 25.07
C ALA A 31 17.04 31.39 25.26
N VAL A 32 17.58 30.92 26.40
CA VAL A 32 17.61 29.49 26.75
C VAL A 32 16.19 28.92 26.86
N VAL A 33 15.34 29.54 27.67
CA VAL A 33 13.94 29.09 27.88
C VAL A 33 13.16 29.13 26.56
N PHE A 34 13.37 30.16 25.74
CA PHE A 34 12.73 30.28 24.44
C PHE A 34 13.19 29.21 23.46
N GLY A 35 14.50 28.95 23.39
CA GLY A 35 15.07 27.89 22.57
C GLY A 35 14.52 26.51 22.94
N GLU A 36 14.44 26.20 24.24
CA GLU A 36 13.82 24.97 24.74
C GLU A 36 12.35 24.86 24.31
N MET A 37 11.58 25.94 24.47
CA MET A 37 10.17 25.96 24.06
C MET A 37 10.03 25.68 22.55
N ILE A 38 10.88 26.29 21.71
CA ILE A 38 10.92 26.05 20.26
C ILE A 38 11.19 24.57 19.98
N CYS A 39 12.21 23.99 20.61
CA CYS A 39 12.55 22.58 20.44
C CYS A 39 11.40 21.65 20.86
N GLN A 40 10.72 21.92 21.97
CA GLN A 40 9.55 21.14 22.38
C GLN A 40 8.40 21.21 21.36
N LYS A 41 8.17 22.37 20.74
CA LYS A 41 7.16 22.52 19.69
C LYS A 41 7.57 21.81 18.40
N LEU A 42 8.85 21.82 18.06
CA LEU A 42 9.39 21.16 16.85
C LEU A 42 9.44 19.65 16.96
N LYS A 43 9.71 19.11 18.16
CA LYS A 43 9.91 17.68 18.38
C LYS A 43 8.82 16.82 17.76
N VAL A 44 7.55 17.15 18.02
CA VAL A 44 6.40 16.35 17.54
C VAL A 44 6.33 16.35 16.02
N SER A 45 6.42 17.51 15.39
CA SER A 45 6.32 17.62 13.93
C SER A 45 7.56 17.04 13.22
N ALA A 46 8.75 17.18 13.81
CA ALA A 46 9.97 16.58 13.28
C ALA A 46 9.93 15.05 13.32
N VAL A 47 9.51 14.45 14.44
CA VAL A 47 9.32 12.99 14.56
C VAL A 47 8.26 12.50 13.56
N GLU A 48 7.14 13.21 13.42
CA GLU A 48 6.11 12.86 12.43
C GLU A 48 6.65 12.90 11.00
N ALA A 49 7.42 13.94 10.65
CA ALA A 49 8.05 14.05 9.34
C ALA A 49 9.04 12.90 9.07
N VAL A 50 9.85 12.51 10.06
CA VAL A 50 10.78 11.38 9.94
C VAL A 50 10.02 10.09 9.68
N CYS A 51 8.97 9.80 10.46
CA CYS A 51 8.19 8.58 10.25
C CYS A 51 7.51 8.57 8.88
N ASN A 52 6.90 9.67 8.45
CA ASN A 52 6.22 9.78 7.17
C ASN A 52 7.21 9.58 6.00
N GLN A 53 8.35 10.27 6.03
CA GLN A 53 9.37 10.13 4.99
C GLN A 53 9.95 8.71 4.98
N THR A 54 10.17 8.11 6.15
CA THR A 54 10.60 6.71 6.25
C THR A 54 9.57 5.75 5.66
N ALA A 55 8.28 5.97 5.88
CA ALA A 55 7.23 5.15 5.28
C ALA A 55 7.23 5.23 3.74
N VAL A 56 7.41 6.43 3.19
CA VAL A 56 7.52 6.68 1.73
C VAL A 56 8.75 5.99 1.15
N ASP A 57 9.91 6.18 1.75
CA ASP A 57 11.17 5.61 1.23
C ASP A 57 11.19 4.09 1.37
N LEU A 58 10.58 3.53 2.42
CA LEU A 58 10.40 2.08 2.55
C LEU A 58 9.46 1.52 1.47
N ALA A 59 8.36 2.21 1.18
CA ALA A 59 7.48 1.79 0.08
C ALA A 59 8.23 1.82 -1.27
N GLY A 60 9.06 2.84 -1.50
CA GLY A 60 9.94 2.92 -2.68
C GLY A 60 10.96 1.78 -2.73
N GLU A 61 11.65 1.51 -1.62
CA GLU A 61 12.60 0.39 -1.51
C GLU A 61 11.94 -0.96 -1.82
N LEU A 62 10.73 -1.19 -1.30
CA LEU A 62 9.93 -2.39 -1.53
C LEU A 62 9.50 -2.51 -2.99
N ARG A 63 9.07 -1.41 -3.62
CA ARG A 63 8.74 -1.38 -5.07
C ARG A 63 9.93 -1.80 -5.93
N CYS A 64 11.13 -1.35 -5.60
CA CYS A 64 12.33 -1.63 -6.38
C CYS A 64 12.87 -3.06 -6.16
N ASN A 65 12.83 -3.56 -4.92
CA ASN A 65 13.62 -4.73 -4.54
C ASN A 65 12.77 -5.96 -4.18
N VAL A 66 11.46 -5.84 -4.00
CA VAL A 66 10.58 -7.00 -3.80
C VAL A 66 9.98 -7.40 -5.15
N PRO A 67 10.31 -8.60 -5.69
CA PRO A 67 9.86 -9.02 -7.02
C PRO A 67 8.34 -8.95 -7.22
N ALA A 68 7.56 -9.21 -6.17
CA ALA A 68 6.10 -9.17 -6.22
C ALA A 68 5.51 -7.76 -6.43
N PHE A 69 6.26 -6.71 -6.11
CA PHE A 69 5.81 -5.31 -6.20
C PHE A 69 6.42 -4.56 -7.38
N ASN A 70 7.34 -5.23 -8.11
CA ASN A 70 7.93 -4.73 -9.33
C ASN A 70 7.03 -5.09 -10.54
N GLY A 71 7.12 -4.30 -11.61
CA GLY A 71 6.45 -4.57 -12.87
C GLY A 71 4.96 -4.28 -12.87
N ASN A 72 4.22 -5.03 -13.69
CA ASN A 72 2.82 -4.80 -13.96
C ASN A 72 1.88 -5.56 -12.98
N ARG A 73 0.58 -5.28 -13.10
CA ARG A 73 -0.45 -5.92 -12.28
C ARG A 73 -0.45 -7.45 -12.38
N LEU A 74 -0.17 -8.00 -13.56
CA LEU A 74 -0.13 -9.45 -13.79
C LEU A 74 0.98 -10.10 -12.96
N ASN A 75 2.11 -9.42 -12.81
CA ASN A 75 3.20 -9.89 -11.95
C ASN A 75 2.77 -9.95 -10.46
N LEU A 76 2.07 -8.92 -9.96
CA LEU A 76 1.52 -8.95 -8.60
C LEU A 76 0.56 -10.12 -8.41
N GLU A 77 -0.39 -10.30 -9.34
CA GLU A 77 -1.36 -11.39 -9.29
C GLU A 77 -0.69 -12.77 -9.30
N LYS A 78 0.30 -12.96 -10.17
CA LYS A 78 1.14 -14.16 -10.20
C LYS A 78 1.78 -14.45 -8.84
N HIS A 79 2.37 -13.46 -8.19
CA HIS A 79 3.00 -13.65 -6.88
C HIS A 79 1.99 -13.94 -5.77
N VAL A 80 0.78 -13.38 -5.85
CA VAL A 80 -0.32 -13.70 -4.93
C VAL A 80 -0.77 -15.16 -5.11
N LEU A 81 -0.95 -15.60 -6.36
CA LEU A 81 -1.28 -17.00 -6.67
C LEU A 81 -0.19 -17.96 -6.19
N LYS A 82 1.09 -17.65 -6.40
CA LYS A 82 2.19 -18.46 -5.85
C LYS A 82 2.11 -18.60 -4.32
N ASP A 83 1.90 -17.50 -3.59
CA ASP A 83 1.78 -17.54 -2.12
C ASP A 83 0.52 -18.30 -1.64
N LEU A 84 -0.58 -18.26 -2.40
CA LEU A 84 -1.78 -19.07 -2.13
C LEU A 84 -1.49 -20.57 -2.32
N ALA A 85 -0.89 -20.95 -3.45
CA ALA A 85 -0.54 -22.34 -3.73
C ALA A 85 0.53 -22.89 -2.77
N GLU A 86 1.50 -22.08 -2.34
CA GLU A 86 2.48 -22.50 -1.35
C GLU A 86 1.85 -22.81 0.02
N LYS A 87 0.85 -22.03 0.42
CA LYS A 87 0.14 -22.22 1.71
C LYS A 87 -0.90 -23.32 1.69
N GLU A 88 -1.48 -23.58 0.51
CA GLU A 88 -2.61 -24.50 0.32
C GLU A 88 -3.79 -24.23 1.29
N ASP A 89 -4.04 -22.96 1.61
CA ASP A 89 -5.16 -22.56 2.46
C ASP A 89 -6.38 -22.26 1.60
N PHE A 90 -7.32 -23.21 1.58
CA PHE A 90 -8.56 -23.09 0.80
C PHE A 90 -9.35 -21.82 1.12
N ASN A 91 -9.39 -21.38 2.38
CA ASN A 91 -10.14 -20.19 2.76
C ASN A 91 -9.53 -18.94 2.13
N LYS A 92 -8.19 -18.85 2.06
CA LYS A 92 -7.51 -17.73 1.38
C LYS A 92 -7.71 -17.75 -0.12
N PHE A 93 -7.76 -18.93 -0.73
CA PHE A 93 -8.18 -19.06 -2.13
C PHE A 93 -9.60 -18.53 -2.34
N MET A 94 -10.53 -18.89 -1.45
CA MET A 94 -11.90 -18.41 -1.53
C MET A 94 -12.00 -16.90 -1.28
N THR A 95 -11.23 -16.34 -0.36
CA THR A 95 -11.10 -14.88 -0.20
C THR A 95 -10.61 -14.25 -1.50
N TYR A 96 -9.54 -14.76 -2.13
CA TYR A 96 -9.10 -14.23 -3.43
C TYR A 96 -10.17 -14.32 -4.54
N ILE A 97 -10.94 -15.42 -4.58
CA ILE A 97 -12.01 -15.62 -5.57
C ILE A 97 -13.18 -14.64 -5.33
N ARG A 98 -13.53 -14.39 -4.05
CA ARG A 98 -14.72 -13.65 -3.63
C ARG A 98 -14.47 -12.16 -3.39
N ASP A 99 -13.32 -11.82 -2.86
CA ASP A 99 -12.78 -10.48 -2.65
C ASP A 99 -11.26 -10.46 -2.99
N PRO A 100 -10.91 -10.42 -4.28
CA PRO A 100 -9.52 -10.41 -4.70
C PRO A 100 -8.72 -9.23 -4.15
N ARG A 101 -9.39 -8.09 -3.93
CA ARG A 101 -8.73 -6.90 -3.37
C ARG A 101 -8.29 -7.17 -1.95
N GLU A 102 -9.19 -7.69 -1.11
CA GLU A 102 -8.87 -8.03 0.29
C GLU A 102 -7.67 -8.99 0.37
N GLN A 103 -7.65 -10.05 -0.44
CA GLN A 103 -6.54 -11.01 -0.41
C GLN A 103 -5.22 -10.39 -0.86
N VAL A 104 -5.24 -9.52 -1.88
CA VAL A 104 -4.03 -8.84 -2.37
C VAL A 104 -3.53 -7.83 -1.34
N GLU A 105 -4.41 -7.10 -0.66
CA GLU A 105 -4.02 -6.22 0.44
C GLU A 105 -3.42 -7.01 1.61
N GLU A 106 -4.00 -8.15 2.00
CA GLU A 106 -3.41 -9.03 3.02
C GLU A 106 -2.00 -9.51 2.62
N PHE A 107 -1.84 -9.91 1.35
CA PHE A 107 -0.55 -10.32 0.80
C PHE A 107 0.49 -9.19 0.89
N ILE A 108 0.13 -7.96 0.49
CA ILE A 108 1.02 -6.80 0.59
C ILE A 108 1.44 -6.56 2.04
N ARG A 109 0.48 -6.50 2.98
CA ARG A 109 0.77 -6.30 4.41
C ARG A 109 1.70 -7.37 4.96
N LYS A 110 1.50 -8.63 4.59
CA LYS A 110 2.36 -9.75 5.01
C LYS A 110 3.78 -9.61 4.44
N LYS A 111 3.91 -9.30 3.14
CA LYS A 111 5.21 -9.14 2.48
C LYS A 111 6.00 -7.94 3.03
N VAL A 112 5.34 -6.82 3.30
CA VAL A 112 5.95 -5.65 3.95
C VAL A 112 6.51 -6.01 5.31
N LYS A 113 5.70 -6.65 6.18
CA LYS A 113 6.15 -7.09 7.51
C LYS A 113 7.34 -8.04 7.42
N LYS A 114 7.26 -9.05 6.54
CA LYS A 114 8.33 -10.02 6.33
C LYS A 114 9.65 -9.33 5.91
N TYR A 115 9.57 -8.44 4.93
CA TYR A 115 10.76 -7.72 4.45
C TYR A 115 11.41 -6.89 5.56
N MET A 116 10.60 -6.14 6.31
CA MET A 116 11.08 -5.22 7.34
C MET A 116 11.67 -5.93 8.57
N PHE A 117 11.06 -7.01 9.03
CA PHE A 117 11.41 -7.63 10.30
C PHE A 117 12.21 -8.94 10.17
N GLU A 118 12.16 -9.60 9.01
CA GLU A 118 12.78 -10.92 8.82
C GLU A 118 13.92 -10.90 7.80
N GLU A 119 13.69 -10.35 6.60
CA GLU A 119 14.62 -10.51 5.46
C GLU A 119 15.69 -9.42 5.39
N ASN A 120 15.36 -8.15 5.65
CA ASN A 120 16.29 -7.04 5.45
C ASN A 120 16.38 -6.11 6.68
N LYS A 121 16.70 -6.72 7.82
CA LYS A 121 16.69 -6.09 9.16
C LYS A 121 17.53 -4.81 9.27
N ASN A 122 18.55 -4.65 8.43
CA ASN A 122 19.43 -3.47 8.46
C ASN A 122 18.93 -2.32 7.58
N LYS A 123 18.16 -2.61 6.53
CA LYS A 123 17.79 -1.59 5.54
C LYS A 123 16.77 -0.58 6.08
N ALA A 124 15.76 -1.06 6.80
CA ALA A 124 14.75 -0.17 7.38
C ALA A 124 15.33 0.78 8.45
N PRO A 125 16.19 0.33 9.38
CA PRO A 125 16.92 1.23 10.27
C PRO A 125 17.83 2.22 9.55
N GLN A 126 18.51 1.81 8.47
CA GLN A 126 19.36 2.72 7.67
C GLN A 126 18.54 3.83 7.01
N ILE A 127 17.37 3.51 6.44
CA ILE A 127 16.47 4.52 5.85
C ILE A 127 15.99 5.49 6.93
N LEU A 128 15.56 4.98 8.10
CA LEU A 128 15.15 5.81 9.23
C LEU A 128 16.27 6.75 9.70
N GLN A 129 17.49 6.24 9.82
CA GLN A 129 18.65 7.04 10.23
C GLN A 129 18.95 8.14 9.21
N LYS A 130 19.01 7.79 7.93
CA LYS A 130 19.20 8.75 6.84
C LYS A 130 18.14 9.86 6.87
N ASN A 131 16.87 9.49 7.02
CA ASN A 131 15.77 10.45 7.04
C ASN A 131 15.80 11.34 8.28
N SER A 132 16.23 10.79 9.42
CA SER A 132 16.47 11.57 10.64
C SER A 132 17.58 12.60 10.43
N ASP A 133 18.68 12.22 9.78
CA ASP A 133 19.80 13.11 9.45
C ASP A 133 19.39 14.20 8.45
N ASP A 134 18.64 13.82 7.42
CA ASP A 134 18.16 14.75 6.38
C ASP A 134 17.22 15.80 6.98
N ILE A 135 16.22 15.38 7.76
CA ILE A 135 15.28 16.31 8.41
C ILE A 135 16.00 17.22 9.41
N GLN A 136 16.92 16.68 10.20
CA GLN A 136 17.71 17.50 11.12
C GLN A 136 18.53 18.55 10.36
N ARG A 137 19.21 18.15 9.27
CA ARG A 137 19.98 19.04 8.42
C ARG A 137 19.11 20.15 7.85
N PHE A 138 17.93 19.83 7.34
CA PHE A 138 17.01 20.85 6.81
C PHE A 138 16.49 21.81 7.88
N ILE A 139 16.17 21.33 9.09
CA ILE A 139 15.75 22.21 10.19
C ILE A 139 16.89 23.17 10.56
N ARG A 140 18.13 22.68 10.67
CA ARG A 140 19.31 23.51 10.97
C ARG A 140 19.56 24.55 9.88
N GLN A 141 19.48 24.16 8.62
CA GLN A 141 19.62 25.07 7.49
C GLN A 141 18.53 26.16 7.52
N THR A 142 17.28 25.77 7.78
CA THR A 142 16.15 26.70 7.89
C THR A 142 16.33 27.67 9.06
N LEU A 143 16.84 27.17 10.19
CA LEU A 143 17.16 27.98 11.36
C LEU A 143 18.25 29.01 11.05
N PHE A 144 19.32 28.59 10.38
CA PHE A 144 20.41 29.46 9.97
C PHE A 144 19.92 30.58 9.04
N GLU A 145 19.19 30.22 7.98
CA GLU A 145 18.69 31.17 6.98
C GLU A 145 17.73 32.20 7.58
N ALA A 146 16.79 31.76 8.43
CA ALA A 146 15.85 32.67 9.10
C ALA A 146 16.59 33.64 10.04
N THR A 147 17.60 33.16 10.76
CA THR A 147 18.43 34.00 11.64
C THR A 147 19.22 35.04 10.85
N GLU A 148 19.92 34.66 9.78
CA GLU A 148 20.74 35.59 9.00
C GLU A 148 19.89 36.63 8.25
N LYS A 149 18.72 36.22 7.73
CA LYS A 149 17.77 37.14 7.09
C LYS A 149 17.32 38.24 8.05
N ILE A 150 16.82 37.86 9.24
CA ILE A 150 16.28 38.83 10.19
C ILE A 150 17.36 39.71 10.81
N LYS A 151 18.57 39.18 11.01
CA LYS A 151 19.74 40.00 11.39
C LYS A 151 20.03 41.09 10.35
N THR A 152 20.01 40.73 9.06
CA THR A 152 20.25 41.66 7.95
C THR A 152 19.16 42.73 7.88
N GLU A 153 17.90 42.34 8.10
CA GLU A 153 16.74 43.24 8.12
C GLU A 153 16.60 44.04 9.43
N LYS A 154 17.48 43.81 10.42
CA LYS A 154 17.39 44.38 11.77
C LYS A 154 16.02 44.16 12.43
N GLY A 155 15.41 43.01 12.16
CA GLY A 155 14.09 42.66 12.66
C GLY A 155 14.10 42.16 14.11
N ASP A 156 12.92 42.10 14.71
CA ASP A 156 12.73 41.67 16.09
C ASP A 156 12.47 40.16 16.21
N ILE A 157 12.32 39.68 17.45
CA ILE A 157 12.03 38.27 17.73
C ILE A 157 10.69 37.80 17.14
N ASN A 158 9.70 38.68 16.97
CA ASN A 158 8.41 38.33 16.36
C ASN A 158 8.57 38.07 14.87
N MET A 159 9.34 38.94 14.19
CA MET A 159 9.69 38.75 12.78
C MET A 159 10.47 37.45 12.58
N TRP A 160 11.42 37.16 13.47
CA TRP A 160 12.17 35.90 13.45
C TRP A 160 11.30 34.65 13.60
N VAL A 161 10.41 34.61 14.61
CA VAL A 161 9.49 33.47 14.78
C VAL A 161 8.61 33.28 13.56
N LYS A 162 8.09 34.39 13.00
CA LYS A 162 7.22 34.35 11.82
C LYS A 162 7.97 33.79 10.61
N GLU A 163 9.17 34.30 10.33
CA GLU A 163 9.99 33.83 9.23
C GLU A 163 10.33 32.35 9.40
N PHE A 164 10.90 31.96 10.54
CA PHE A 164 11.29 30.58 10.80
C PHE A 164 10.09 29.62 10.68
N SER A 165 8.93 30.00 11.21
CA SER A 165 7.69 29.19 11.12
C SER A 165 7.20 29.04 9.68
N ILE A 166 7.28 30.10 8.87
CA ILE A 166 6.91 30.06 7.45
C ILE A 166 7.89 29.16 6.69
N SER A 167 9.19 29.33 6.89
CA SER A 167 10.21 28.54 6.20
C SER A 167 10.10 27.05 6.53
N LEU A 168 9.88 26.69 7.81
CA LEU A 168 9.65 25.30 8.22
C LEU A 168 8.42 24.68 7.55
N ARG A 169 7.33 25.44 7.45
CA ARG A 169 6.09 24.98 6.80
C ARG A 169 6.27 24.82 5.30
N CYS A 170 6.88 25.79 4.63
CA CYS A 170 7.03 25.77 3.18
C CYS A 170 8.04 24.72 2.72
N LYS A 171 9.17 24.58 3.43
CA LYS A 171 10.26 23.68 3.03
C LYS A 171 10.07 22.24 3.51
N LEU A 172 9.51 22.06 4.71
CA LEU A 172 9.48 20.75 5.38
C LEU A 172 8.07 20.30 5.77
N LYS A 173 7.04 21.11 5.50
CA LYS A 173 5.66 20.87 5.95
C LYS A 173 5.57 20.70 7.47
N LEU A 174 6.54 21.22 8.21
CA LEU A 174 6.58 21.19 9.66
C LEU A 174 5.70 22.30 10.22
N THR A 175 4.97 21.98 11.28
CA THR A 175 4.18 22.96 12.00
C THR A 175 4.84 23.26 13.33
N MET A 176 4.98 24.55 13.60
CA MET A 176 5.15 25.08 14.94
C MET A 176 3.82 25.69 15.36
N ASN A 177 3.24 25.19 16.45
CA ASN A 177 2.07 25.85 17.05
C ASN A 177 2.41 27.29 17.42
N THR A 178 1.41 28.18 17.44
CA THR A 178 1.60 29.61 17.73
C THR A 178 2.46 29.81 18.98
N ILE A 179 3.60 30.47 18.80
CA ILE A 179 4.50 30.88 19.89
C ILE A 179 4.21 32.34 20.21
N SER A 180 3.90 32.63 21.47
CA SER A 180 3.82 34.00 21.96
C SER A 180 5.22 34.46 22.37
N CYS A 181 5.69 35.56 21.78
CA CYS A 181 6.96 36.19 22.15
C CYS A 181 6.80 37.26 23.24
N GLN A 182 5.60 37.41 23.84
CA GLN A 182 5.31 38.49 24.79
C GLN A 182 6.29 38.52 25.99
N ASN A 183 6.70 37.35 26.46
CA ASN A 183 7.62 37.19 27.59
C ASN A 183 9.10 37.14 27.17
N PHE A 184 9.42 37.35 25.89
CA PHE A 184 10.74 37.12 25.31
C PHE A 184 11.23 38.32 24.47
N ARG A 185 10.68 39.51 24.72
CA ARG A 185 11.04 40.75 24.00
C ARG A 185 12.46 41.24 24.31
N ASP A 186 13.05 40.74 25.39
CA ASP A 186 14.42 41.02 25.83
C ASP A 186 15.48 40.20 25.07
N ILE A 187 15.08 39.24 24.22
CA ILE A 187 16.00 38.51 23.34
C ILE A 187 16.47 39.44 22.22
N ASN A 188 17.72 39.87 22.32
CA ASN A 188 18.40 40.75 21.35
C ASN A 188 19.57 40.05 20.63
N ASN A 189 20.01 38.88 21.10
CA ASN A 189 21.07 38.09 20.49
C ASN A 189 20.50 36.83 19.79
N LEU A 190 20.19 36.96 18.51
CA LEU A 190 19.66 35.85 17.70
C LEU A 190 20.70 34.75 17.44
N ASP A 191 22.00 35.06 17.46
CA ASP A 191 23.06 34.04 17.34
C ASP A 191 23.10 33.14 18.58
N PHE A 192 22.94 33.72 19.77
CA PHE A 192 22.84 32.96 21.01
C PHE A 192 21.58 32.09 21.03
N LEU A 193 20.43 32.64 20.63
CA LEU A 193 19.19 31.86 20.49
C LEU A 193 19.35 30.68 19.51
N ARG A 194 20.01 30.89 18.36
CA ARG A 194 20.30 29.83 17.40
C ARG A 194 21.10 28.70 18.06
N VAL A 195 22.15 29.02 18.81
CA VAL A 195 22.98 28.04 19.52
C VAL A 195 22.15 27.22 20.52
N GLU A 196 21.27 27.85 21.29
CA GLU A 196 20.41 27.14 22.24
C GLU A 196 19.42 26.20 21.54
N ILE A 197 18.84 26.63 20.42
CA ILE A 197 17.97 25.78 19.60
C ILE A 197 18.78 24.61 19.01
N GLU A 198 20.01 24.85 18.54
CA GLU A 198 20.87 23.80 17.99
C GLU A 198 21.20 22.72 19.01
N LYS A 199 21.43 23.09 20.28
CA LYS A 199 21.60 22.14 21.40
C LYS A 199 20.35 21.28 21.58
N GLY A 200 19.17 21.89 21.62
CA GLY A 200 17.92 21.15 21.72
C GLY A 200 17.65 20.23 20.51
N LEU A 201 18.01 20.67 19.29
CA LEU A 201 17.92 19.86 18.08
C LEU A 201 18.84 18.62 18.11
N GLN A 202 19.98 18.68 18.81
CA GLN A 202 20.83 17.50 19.01
C GLN A 202 20.13 16.43 19.84
N ILE A 203 19.35 16.82 20.84
CA ILE A 203 18.56 15.90 21.67
C ILE A 203 17.46 15.26 20.82
N ILE A 204 16.71 16.08 20.08
CA ILE A 204 15.64 15.60 19.18
C ILE A 204 16.22 14.63 18.13
N SER A 205 17.41 14.90 17.59
CA SER A 205 18.08 13.99 16.65
C SER A 205 18.34 12.60 17.21
N LYS A 206 18.84 12.52 18.46
CA LYS A 206 19.05 11.23 19.13
C LYS A 206 17.73 10.47 19.31
N GLU A 207 16.65 11.17 19.63
CA GLU A 207 15.32 10.58 19.75
C GLU A 207 14.79 10.08 18.40
N MET A 208 14.89 10.89 17.33
CA MET A 208 14.47 10.48 15.98
C MET A 208 15.20 9.22 15.51
N LYS A 209 16.52 9.15 15.75
CA LYS A 209 17.36 7.99 15.39
C LYS A 209 17.10 6.75 16.23
N SER A 210 16.55 6.89 17.42
CA SER A 210 16.24 5.78 18.32
C SER A 210 14.80 5.27 18.21
N LEU A 211 14.00 5.85 17.29
CA LEU A 211 12.66 5.35 16.98
C LEU A 211 12.72 3.88 16.56
N SER A 212 11.83 3.07 17.10
CA SER A 212 11.64 1.71 16.63
C SER A 212 10.87 1.69 15.31
N LEU A 213 11.10 0.66 14.48
CA LEU A 213 10.31 0.45 13.26
C LEU A 213 8.82 0.29 13.57
N THR A 214 8.49 -0.29 14.72
CA THR A 214 7.09 -0.40 15.18
C THR A 214 6.48 0.97 15.43
N GLU A 215 7.22 1.94 15.97
CA GLU A 215 6.75 3.33 16.12
C GLU A 215 6.55 4.00 14.77
N VAL A 216 7.45 3.78 13.81
CA VAL A 216 7.30 4.28 12.43
C VAL A 216 6.02 3.72 11.80
N MET A 217 5.77 2.41 11.92
CA MET A 217 4.60 1.74 11.33
C MET A 217 3.27 2.07 12.03
N ASN A 218 3.30 2.53 13.27
CA ASN A 218 2.10 2.98 13.97
C ASN A 218 1.79 4.46 13.74
N ASN A 219 2.60 5.14 12.92
CA ASN A 219 2.34 6.52 12.54
C ASN A 219 1.27 6.59 11.43
N ARG A 220 0.90 7.81 11.06
CA ARG A 220 -0.21 8.11 10.14
C ARG A 220 0.00 7.51 8.75
N GLN A 221 1.22 7.54 8.24
CA GLN A 221 1.58 6.91 6.97
C GLN A 221 2.28 5.59 7.22
N LYS A 222 1.88 4.55 6.51
CA LYS A 222 2.47 3.22 6.61
C LYS A 222 2.94 2.72 5.25
N PRO A 223 4.08 2.02 5.16
CA PRO A 223 4.59 1.51 3.89
C PRO A 223 3.60 0.59 3.16
N ASP A 224 2.88 -0.25 3.90
CA ASP A 224 1.88 -1.16 3.36
C ASP A 224 0.65 -0.42 2.82
N GLU A 225 0.15 0.58 3.54
CA GLU A 225 -0.95 1.44 3.06
C GLU A 225 -0.56 2.21 1.80
N ILE A 226 0.66 2.75 1.73
CA ILE A 226 1.19 3.41 0.52
C ILE A 226 1.26 2.43 -0.65
N LEU A 227 1.79 1.22 -0.44
CA LEU A 227 1.86 0.21 -1.49
C LEU A 227 0.47 -0.26 -1.94
N ILE A 228 -0.47 -0.43 -1.01
CA ILE A 228 -1.87 -0.76 -1.33
C ILE A 228 -2.48 0.33 -2.19
N ASP A 229 -2.33 1.60 -1.83
CA ASP A 229 -2.86 2.70 -2.63
C ASP A 229 -2.24 2.72 -4.03
N GLN A 230 -0.95 2.43 -4.17
CA GLN A 230 -0.29 2.44 -5.46
C GLN A 230 -0.53 1.17 -6.31
N LEU A 231 -0.73 0.00 -5.72
CA LEU A 231 -0.86 -1.30 -6.42
C LEU A 231 -2.32 -1.73 -6.60
N CYS A 232 -3.19 -1.32 -5.69
CA CYS A 232 -4.59 -1.74 -5.63
C CYS A 232 -5.57 -0.65 -6.08
N ASN A 233 -5.11 0.57 -6.42
CA ASN A 233 -5.96 1.58 -7.06
C ASN A 233 -6.14 1.28 -8.57
N CYS A 234 -6.80 0.16 -8.86
CA CYS A 234 -7.02 -0.39 -10.18
C CYS A 234 -8.41 -1.06 -10.26
N CYS A 235 -8.78 -1.61 -11.42
CA CYS A 235 -10.09 -2.25 -11.61
C CYS A 235 -10.21 -3.56 -10.81
N TRP A 236 -11.26 -3.77 -10.03
CA TRP A 236 -11.47 -5.05 -9.32
C TRP A 236 -12.68 -5.84 -9.81
N GLU A 237 -13.22 -5.46 -10.98
CA GLU A 237 -14.29 -6.21 -11.63
C GLU A 237 -13.85 -7.64 -11.92
N ARG A 238 -14.80 -8.57 -11.80
CA ARG A 238 -14.56 -10.01 -11.94
C ARG A 238 -15.37 -10.59 -13.08
N CYS A 239 -14.76 -11.51 -13.81
CA CYS A 239 -15.40 -12.22 -14.90
C CYS A 239 -16.70 -12.87 -14.39
N PRO A 240 -17.85 -12.66 -15.03
CA PRO A 240 -19.12 -13.14 -14.50
C PRO A 240 -19.19 -14.67 -14.40
N PHE A 241 -18.41 -15.37 -15.22
CA PHE A 241 -18.31 -16.83 -15.21
C PHE A 241 -17.32 -17.30 -14.15
N CYS A 242 -16.02 -17.12 -14.37
CA CYS A 242 -15.02 -17.72 -13.48
C CYS A 242 -14.56 -16.82 -12.34
N ALA A 243 -14.95 -15.54 -12.30
CA ALA A 243 -14.49 -14.54 -11.34
C ALA A 243 -12.99 -14.20 -11.37
N ALA A 244 -12.29 -14.51 -12.47
CA ALA A 244 -10.96 -13.94 -12.76
C ALA A 244 -11.03 -12.41 -12.79
N VAL A 245 -9.98 -11.74 -12.32
CA VAL A 245 -9.99 -10.28 -12.08
C VAL A 245 -9.55 -9.52 -13.31
N CYS A 246 -10.18 -8.39 -13.62
CA CYS A 246 -9.76 -7.54 -14.72
C CYS A 246 -8.32 -7.05 -14.51
N ILE A 247 -7.50 -7.06 -15.57
CA ILE A 247 -6.10 -6.65 -15.48
C ILE A 247 -5.88 -5.14 -15.68
N ASN A 248 -6.93 -4.39 -16.00
CA ASN A 248 -6.82 -2.96 -16.27
C ASN A 248 -6.36 -2.20 -15.01
N THR A 249 -5.37 -1.34 -15.16
CA THR A 249 -4.78 -0.55 -14.07
C THR A 249 -5.58 0.70 -13.73
N ILE A 250 -6.58 1.06 -14.55
CA ILE A 250 -7.48 2.19 -14.31
C ILE A 250 -8.68 1.70 -13.50
N LYS A 251 -8.92 2.33 -12.35
CA LYS A 251 -10.09 2.07 -11.51
C LYS A 251 -11.38 2.46 -12.22
N ASP A 252 -12.42 1.63 -12.09
CA ASP A 252 -13.77 1.85 -12.62
C ASP A 252 -13.77 2.27 -14.11
N HIS A 253 -12.86 1.68 -14.90
CA HIS A 253 -12.66 2.07 -16.30
C HIS A 253 -13.90 1.83 -17.16
N SER A 254 -14.12 2.76 -18.08
CA SER A 254 -15.19 2.77 -19.09
C SER A 254 -14.74 3.71 -20.22
N PRO A 255 -15.07 3.46 -21.51
CA PRO A 255 -15.99 2.45 -22.04
C PRO A 255 -15.34 1.10 -22.39
N ASP A 256 -14.03 0.95 -22.20
CA ASP A 256 -13.31 -0.28 -22.55
C ASP A 256 -13.81 -1.47 -21.75
N LYS A 257 -14.00 -2.61 -22.44
CA LYS A 257 -14.45 -3.86 -21.82
C LYS A 257 -13.41 -4.42 -20.86
N HIS A 258 -13.88 -5.01 -19.76
CA HIS A 258 -13.02 -5.75 -18.84
C HIS A 258 -12.47 -7.01 -19.52
N SER A 259 -11.20 -7.29 -19.29
CA SER A 259 -10.54 -8.48 -19.81
C SER A 259 -9.41 -8.94 -18.87
N VAL A 260 -9.04 -10.21 -19.04
CA VAL A 260 -7.91 -10.85 -18.38
C VAL A 260 -7.36 -11.91 -19.33
N PRO A 261 -6.04 -12.10 -19.43
CA PRO A 261 -5.45 -13.09 -20.34
C PRO A 261 -5.72 -14.54 -19.93
N PHE A 262 -5.89 -14.80 -18.63
CA PHE A 262 -6.06 -16.16 -18.12
C PHE A 262 -7.35 -16.26 -17.31
N HIS A 263 -8.25 -17.11 -17.78
CA HIS A 263 -9.46 -17.48 -17.07
C HIS A 263 -9.25 -18.77 -16.26
N ARG A 264 -10.24 -19.12 -15.45
CA ARG A 264 -10.29 -20.35 -14.63
C ARG A 264 -11.57 -21.13 -14.90
N PRO A 265 -11.69 -22.39 -14.44
CA PRO A 265 -12.94 -23.13 -14.51
C PRO A 265 -14.09 -22.38 -13.84
N SER A 266 -15.27 -22.43 -14.43
CA SER A 266 -16.43 -21.67 -13.95
C SER A 266 -16.89 -22.14 -12.55
N GLY A 267 -16.70 -23.42 -12.24
CA GLY A 267 -16.98 -24.07 -10.97
C GLY A 267 -16.16 -23.53 -9.81
N VAL A 268 -15.00 -22.91 -10.07
CA VAL A 268 -14.23 -22.18 -9.04
C VAL A 268 -15.07 -21.04 -8.44
N ASN A 269 -15.94 -20.42 -9.25
CA ASN A 269 -16.88 -19.38 -8.81
C ASN A 269 -18.26 -19.96 -8.41
N GLY A 270 -18.41 -21.29 -8.38
CA GLY A 270 -19.65 -21.96 -8.00
C GLY A 270 -20.68 -22.08 -9.13
N TRP A 271 -20.27 -21.84 -10.39
CA TRP A 271 -21.15 -22.17 -11.51
C TRP A 271 -21.40 -23.67 -11.53
N HIS A 272 -22.67 -24.02 -11.65
CA HIS A 272 -23.16 -25.38 -11.73
C HIS A 272 -24.25 -25.44 -12.78
N LYS A 273 -24.52 -26.64 -13.28
CA LYS A 273 -25.61 -26.86 -14.22
C LYS A 273 -26.94 -26.79 -13.47
N ARG A 274 -27.93 -26.08 -14.04
CA ARG A 274 -29.24 -25.91 -13.41
C ARG A 274 -29.89 -27.28 -13.15
N ALA A 275 -30.46 -27.45 -11.95
CA ALA A 275 -31.18 -28.66 -11.51
C ALA A 275 -30.36 -29.96 -11.38
N SER A 276 -29.08 -29.95 -11.75
CA SER A 276 -28.14 -31.03 -11.46
C SER A 276 -27.11 -30.49 -10.50
N MET A 277 -26.88 -31.14 -9.36
CA MET A 277 -25.91 -30.68 -8.37
C MET A 277 -24.45 -30.88 -8.85
N GLU A 278 -24.12 -30.34 -10.03
CA GLU A 278 -22.95 -30.62 -10.86
C GLU A 278 -22.22 -29.31 -11.19
N LEU A 279 -21.02 -29.13 -10.63
CA LEU A 279 -20.17 -27.96 -10.88
C LEU A 279 -19.75 -27.89 -12.35
N ASN A 280 -19.61 -26.70 -12.93
CA ASN A 280 -19.14 -26.53 -14.30
C ASN A 280 -17.62 -26.36 -14.33
N ASN A 281 -16.88 -27.42 -14.66
CA ASN A 281 -15.42 -27.35 -14.75
C ASN A 281 -14.87 -26.84 -16.10
N ASP A 282 -15.72 -26.36 -17.01
CA ASP A 282 -15.26 -25.70 -18.23
C ASP A 282 -14.60 -24.34 -17.93
N PHE A 283 -13.47 -24.08 -18.59
CA PHE A 283 -12.87 -22.75 -18.67
C PHE A 283 -13.77 -21.83 -19.51
N CYS A 284 -13.79 -20.53 -19.17
CA CYS A 284 -14.61 -19.56 -19.89
C CYS A 284 -14.22 -19.46 -21.36
N THR A 285 -12.93 -19.52 -21.66
CA THR A 285 -12.35 -19.46 -23.01
C THR A 285 -12.83 -20.63 -23.88
N THR A 286 -12.98 -21.82 -23.32
CA THR A 286 -13.61 -22.97 -23.97
C THR A 286 -15.14 -22.83 -24.05
N SER A 287 -15.77 -22.33 -22.99
CA SER A 287 -17.23 -22.17 -22.93
C SER A 287 -17.73 -21.24 -24.03
N VAL A 288 -17.11 -20.06 -24.19
CA VAL A 288 -17.48 -19.07 -25.22
C VAL A 288 -17.15 -19.52 -26.65
N ALA A 289 -16.37 -20.59 -26.83
CA ALA A 289 -16.12 -21.23 -28.13
C ALA A 289 -17.13 -22.36 -28.44
N SER A 290 -17.93 -22.79 -27.47
CA SER A 290 -18.81 -23.97 -27.57
C SER A 290 -20.26 -23.60 -27.90
N ASP A 291 -21.05 -24.60 -28.29
CA ASP A 291 -22.52 -24.46 -28.46
C ASP A 291 -23.29 -24.69 -27.14
N LYS A 292 -22.58 -24.73 -26.00
CA LYS A 292 -23.21 -24.81 -24.69
C LYS A 292 -23.99 -23.54 -24.39
N ILE A 293 -24.94 -23.65 -23.47
CA ILE A 293 -25.82 -22.57 -23.02
C ILE A 293 -25.61 -22.29 -21.53
N PHE A 294 -25.93 -21.08 -21.09
CA PHE A 294 -25.97 -20.70 -19.68
C PHE A 294 -27.23 -19.89 -19.36
N TYR A 295 -27.59 -19.83 -18.08
CA TYR A 295 -28.64 -18.96 -17.57
C TYR A 295 -27.99 -17.73 -16.92
N PRO A 296 -28.31 -16.49 -17.34
CA PRO A 296 -27.64 -15.29 -16.84
C PRO A 296 -27.83 -15.03 -15.34
N SER A 297 -28.92 -15.52 -14.76
CA SER A 297 -29.23 -15.47 -13.32
C SER A 297 -30.06 -16.69 -12.90
N PRO A 298 -30.14 -17.00 -11.59
CA PRO A 298 -30.97 -18.10 -11.07
C PRO A 298 -32.45 -17.99 -11.46
N GLU A 299 -32.96 -16.75 -11.57
CA GLU A 299 -34.35 -16.44 -11.91
C GLU A 299 -34.62 -16.47 -13.42
N SER A 300 -33.57 -16.52 -14.25
CA SER A 300 -33.73 -16.47 -15.70
C SER A 300 -34.35 -17.76 -16.25
N GLU A 301 -35.45 -17.65 -16.98
CA GLU A 301 -36.06 -18.78 -17.70
C GLU A 301 -35.42 -19.01 -19.07
N LYS A 302 -34.74 -18.00 -19.62
CA LYS A 302 -34.13 -18.04 -20.94
C LYS A 302 -32.65 -18.34 -20.85
N SER A 303 -32.24 -19.42 -21.51
CA SER A 303 -30.83 -19.73 -21.69
C SER A 303 -30.23 -18.94 -22.85
N ILE A 304 -28.97 -18.57 -22.75
CA ILE A 304 -28.21 -17.89 -23.80
C ILE A 304 -27.01 -18.76 -24.19
N PRO A 305 -26.73 -18.95 -25.50
CA PRO A 305 -25.50 -19.60 -25.95
C PRO A 305 -24.27 -18.86 -25.43
N TYR A 306 -23.26 -19.58 -24.94
CA TYR A 306 -22.03 -18.95 -24.44
C TYR A 306 -21.35 -18.09 -25.50
N LYS A 307 -21.39 -18.47 -26.79
CA LYS A 307 -20.90 -17.65 -27.93
C LYS A 307 -21.56 -16.26 -28.01
N LEU A 308 -22.78 -16.13 -27.50
CA LEU A 308 -23.58 -14.90 -27.51
C LEU A 308 -23.71 -14.28 -26.11
N TYR A 309 -22.82 -14.61 -25.16
CA TYR A 309 -22.96 -14.20 -23.76
C TYR A 309 -23.15 -12.69 -23.57
N GLN A 310 -22.56 -11.86 -24.43
CA GLN A 310 -22.68 -10.41 -24.34
C GLN A 310 -24.12 -9.91 -24.54
N THR A 311 -24.97 -10.68 -25.23
CA THR A 311 -26.40 -10.36 -25.39
C THR A 311 -27.19 -10.45 -24.08
N ALA A 312 -26.63 -11.10 -23.04
CA ALA A 312 -27.20 -11.13 -21.71
C ALA A 312 -27.18 -9.76 -21.00
N GLY A 313 -26.48 -8.75 -21.55
CA GLY A 313 -26.42 -7.41 -20.98
C GLY A 313 -25.62 -7.31 -19.68
N GLY A 314 -25.66 -6.12 -19.06
CA GLY A 314 -25.01 -5.85 -17.76
C GLY A 314 -23.56 -6.30 -17.70
N LYS A 315 -23.22 -7.07 -16.64
CA LYS A 315 -21.88 -7.61 -16.41
C LYS A 315 -21.37 -8.56 -17.51
N TYR A 316 -22.24 -9.12 -18.35
CA TYR A 316 -21.80 -9.98 -19.45
C TYR A 316 -21.38 -9.13 -20.67
N ALA A 317 -22.13 -8.05 -20.96
CA ALA A 317 -21.81 -7.14 -22.05
C ALA A 317 -20.53 -6.32 -21.81
N SER A 318 -20.20 -6.03 -20.53
CA SER A 318 -19.01 -5.27 -20.15
C SER A 318 -17.71 -6.09 -20.16
N TRP A 319 -17.78 -7.40 -20.41
CA TRP A 319 -16.61 -8.28 -20.44
C TRP A 319 -16.25 -8.72 -21.86
N SER A 320 -14.94 -8.88 -22.09
CA SER A 320 -14.36 -9.47 -23.29
C SER A 320 -13.56 -10.72 -22.91
N ILE A 321 -14.07 -11.88 -23.29
CA ILE A 321 -13.48 -13.20 -23.10
C ILE A 321 -13.06 -13.71 -24.47
N ILE A 322 -11.77 -14.00 -24.64
CA ILE A 322 -11.22 -14.51 -25.90
C ILE A 322 -11.47 -16.02 -25.97
N ALA A 323 -11.98 -16.48 -27.10
CA ALA A 323 -12.26 -17.89 -27.38
C ALA A 323 -10.99 -18.66 -27.80
N ASP A 324 -9.89 -18.52 -27.05
CA ASP A 324 -8.57 -19.08 -27.40
C ASP A 324 -8.30 -20.48 -26.83
N GLY A 325 -9.23 -21.01 -26.03
CA GLY A 325 -9.08 -22.30 -25.36
C GLY A 325 -7.96 -22.35 -24.32
N SER A 326 -7.46 -21.20 -23.86
CA SER A 326 -6.42 -21.14 -22.83
C SER A 326 -6.89 -21.78 -21.52
N MET A 327 -6.08 -22.70 -20.99
CA MET A 327 -6.41 -23.49 -19.80
C MET A 327 -5.19 -23.60 -18.88
N LEU A 328 -5.02 -22.61 -18.01
CA LEU A 328 -3.86 -22.53 -17.13
C LEU A 328 -3.77 -23.75 -16.18
N PRO A 329 -2.67 -24.55 -16.24
CA PRO A 329 -2.47 -25.72 -15.37
C PRO A 329 -2.68 -25.44 -13.89
N TYR A 330 -2.32 -24.24 -13.43
CA TYR A 330 -2.56 -23.78 -12.06
C TYR A 330 -3.99 -24.04 -11.57
N TRP A 331 -4.99 -23.69 -12.37
CA TRP A 331 -6.40 -23.84 -11.96
C TRP A 331 -6.91 -25.27 -12.08
N LYS A 332 -6.30 -26.09 -12.95
CA LYS A 332 -6.57 -27.54 -13.00
C LYS A 332 -6.06 -28.22 -11.72
N TRP A 333 -4.84 -27.90 -11.31
CA TRP A 333 -4.27 -28.35 -10.04
C TRP A 333 -5.14 -27.88 -8.87
N PHE A 334 -5.55 -26.61 -8.81
CA PHE A 334 -6.41 -26.09 -7.74
C PHE A 334 -7.71 -26.89 -7.60
N VAL A 335 -8.43 -27.13 -8.70
CA VAL A 335 -9.69 -27.90 -8.69
C VAL A 335 -9.46 -29.34 -8.24
N CYS A 336 -8.38 -29.99 -8.69
CA CYS A 336 -8.03 -31.33 -8.24
C CYS A 336 -7.65 -31.37 -6.75
N ARG A 337 -6.84 -30.40 -6.31
CA ARG A 337 -6.27 -30.34 -4.96
C ARG A 337 -7.33 -30.06 -3.91
N PHE A 338 -8.28 -29.19 -4.22
CA PHE A 338 -9.33 -28.74 -3.31
C PHE A 338 -10.71 -29.26 -3.70
N GLN A 339 -10.78 -30.37 -4.44
CA GLN A 339 -12.06 -30.89 -4.96
C GLN A 339 -13.10 -31.03 -3.83
N LYS A 340 -12.75 -31.68 -2.73
CA LYS A 340 -13.68 -31.92 -1.62
C LYS A 340 -14.13 -30.62 -0.98
N GLU A 341 -13.19 -29.72 -0.74
CA GLU A 341 -13.45 -28.41 -0.13
C GLU A 341 -14.35 -27.53 -1.02
N ILE A 342 -14.14 -27.55 -2.34
CA ILE A 342 -15.00 -26.85 -3.32
C ILE A 342 -16.41 -27.46 -3.33
N GLU A 343 -16.50 -28.79 -3.39
CA GLU A 343 -17.77 -29.50 -3.38
C GLU A 343 -18.58 -29.21 -2.11
N ASP A 344 -17.92 -29.22 -0.95
CA ASP A 344 -18.55 -28.95 0.34
C ASP A 344 -18.94 -27.47 0.48
N TYR A 345 -18.08 -26.54 0.03
CA TYR A 345 -18.35 -25.10 0.07
C TYR A 345 -19.59 -24.72 -0.75
N TYR A 346 -19.72 -25.29 -1.95
CA TYR A 346 -20.87 -25.02 -2.82
C TYR A 346 -22.07 -25.93 -2.58
N LYS A 347 -21.88 -27.05 -1.88
CA LYS A 347 -22.85 -28.16 -1.77
C LYS A 347 -23.17 -28.78 -3.14
N GLU A 348 -22.17 -28.84 -4.00
CA GLU A 348 -22.25 -29.31 -5.39
C GLU A 348 -21.20 -30.40 -5.64
N LYS A 349 -21.30 -31.16 -6.73
CA LYS A 349 -20.37 -32.27 -7.02
C LYS A 349 -19.64 -32.12 -8.36
N CYS A 350 -18.36 -32.50 -8.41
CA CYS A 350 -17.60 -32.62 -9.66
C CYS A 350 -17.90 -33.96 -10.34
N LYS A 351 -19.12 -34.11 -10.87
CA LYS A 351 -19.60 -35.33 -11.54
C LYS A 351 -20.37 -35.00 -12.81
N GLY A 352 -20.59 -36.00 -13.66
CA GLY A 352 -21.38 -35.84 -14.88
C GLY A 352 -20.77 -34.77 -15.78
N TRP A 353 -21.51 -33.68 -16.01
CA TRP A 353 -21.01 -32.55 -16.82
C TRP A 353 -19.83 -31.82 -16.17
N GLY A 354 -19.72 -31.94 -14.85
CA GLY A 354 -18.65 -31.38 -14.04
C GLY A 354 -17.50 -32.33 -13.75
N GLU A 355 -17.43 -33.48 -14.41
CA GLU A 355 -16.39 -34.45 -14.10
C GLU A 355 -14.99 -33.87 -14.36
N ILE A 356 -14.10 -34.03 -13.39
CA ILE A 356 -12.70 -33.63 -13.52
C ILE A 356 -11.99 -34.67 -14.38
N LEU A 357 -11.48 -34.23 -15.53
CA LEU A 357 -10.75 -35.10 -16.45
C LEU A 357 -9.56 -35.78 -15.75
N PRO A 358 -9.31 -37.09 -15.98
CA PRO A 358 -8.20 -37.82 -15.36
C PRO A 358 -6.83 -37.15 -15.57
N GLU A 359 -6.64 -36.47 -16.70
CA GLU A 359 -5.41 -35.74 -17.04
C GLU A 359 -5.14 -34.60 -16.06
N TRP A 360 -6.18 -33.96 -15.51
CA TRP A 360 -5.99 -32.86 -14.56
C TRP A 360 -5.36 -33.33 -13.26
N ARG A 361 -5.59 -34.60 -12.89
CA ARG A 361 -5.02 -35.21 -11.68
C ARG A 361 -3.52 -35.48 -11.79
N LYS A 362 -2.96 -35.34 -12.99
CA LYS A 362 -1.51 -35.50 -13.25
C LYS A 362 -0.72 -34.22 -12.93
N TYR A 363 -1.37 -33.06 -12.89
CA TYR A 363 -0.67 -31.80 -12.60
C TYR A 363 -0.23 -31.73 -11.14
N THR A 364 1.08 -31.61 -10.96
CA THR A 364 1.73 -31.39 -9.67
C THR A 364 1.64 -29.91 -9.26
N LYS A 365 1.91 -29.63 -7.98
CA LYS A 365 1.99 -28.24 -7.49
C LYS A 365 3.13 -27.48 -8.17
N GLU A 366 4.24 -28.16 -8.42
CA GLU A 366 5.42 -27.60 -9.06
C GLU A 366 5.11 -27.18 -10.50
N GLU A 367 4.37 -27.99 -11.25
CA GLU A 367 3.89 -27.64 -12.59
C GLU A 367 2.86 -26.51 -12.55
N ALA A 368 1.95 -26.52 -11.56
CA ALA A 368 1.01 -25.43 -11.34
C ALA A 368 1.74 -24.09 -11.13
N LEU A 369 2.73 -24.06 -10.25
CA LEU A 369 3.55 -22.87 -9.97
C LEU A 369 4.37 -22.44 -11.20
N ARG A 370 4.94 -23.38 -11.95
CA ARG A 370 5.69 -23.10 -13.19
C ARG A 370 4.81 -22.50 -14.27
N SER A 371 3.57 -22.96 -14.40
CA SER A 371 2.63 -22.39 -15.37
C SER A 371 2.31 -20.91 -15.12
N LEU A 372 2.45 -20.43 -13.88
CA LEU A 372 2.33 -19.00 -13.59
C LEU A 372 3.52 -18.19 -14.11
N ASP A 373 4.69 -18.80 -14.31
CA ASP A 373 5.85 -18.13 -14.92
C ASP A 373 5.70 -17.95 -16.43
N GLU A 374 4.89 -18.80 -17.05
CA GLU A 374 4.53 -18.75 -18.47
C GLU A 374 3.44 -17.71 -18.77
N MET A 375 2.83 -17.11 -17.73
CA MET A 375 1.94 -15.94 -17.84
C MET A 375 2.74 -14.68 -18.22
N GLN A 376 3.40 -14.69 -19.37
CA GLN A 376 4.06 -13.51 -19.91
C GLN A 376 3.03 -12.60 -20.58
N SER A 377 3.19 -11.30 -20.37
CA SER A 377 2.45 -10.29 -21.12
C SER A 377 2.81 -10.40 -22.61
N VAL A 378 1.85 -10.77 -23.45
CA VAL A 378 1.92 -10.47 -24.88
C VAL A 378 1.70 -8.95 -25.01
N GLY A 379 2.79 -8.18 -24.98
CA GLY A 379 2.80 -6.70 -25.06
C GLY A 379 4.22 -6.16 -24.90
N PRO A 380 4.60 -5.06 -25.59
CA PRO A 380 5.98 -4.82 -25.99
C PRO A 380 6.93 -4.53 -24.81
N PRO A 381 8.24 -4.74 -25.00
CA PRO A 381 9.25 -4.44 -24.00
C PRO A 381 9.14 -2.99 -23.51
N CYS A 382 9.36 -2.84 -22.21
CA CYS A 382 9.46 -1.61 -21.47
C CYS A 382 10.39 -0.59 -22.14
N ALA A 383 9.83 0.27 -22.99
CA ALA A 383 10.44 1.50 -23.46
C ALA A 383 9.32 2.55 -23.62
N LEU A 384 8.75 3.00 -22.49
CA LEU A 384 8.00 4.27 -22.36
C LEU A 384 7.55 4.52 -20.90
N LEU A 385 8.45 4.34 -19.94
CA LEU A 385 8.24 4.81 -18.55
C LEU A 385 9.31 5.81 -18.12
N HIS A 386 9.66 6.75 -19.02
CA HIS A 386 10.47 7.93 -18.70
C HIS A 386 9.74 9.25 -18.89
N ALA A 387 8.44 9.23 -19.23
CA ALA A 387 7.66 10.44 -19.50
C ALA A 387 6.35 10.46 -18.72
N GLN A 388 6.39 10.46 -17.38
CA GLN A 388 5.27 10.91 -16.54
C GLN A 388 5.62 11.21 -15.07
N LEU A 389 6.86 11.63 -14.79
CA LEU A 389 7.27 12.16 -13.47
C LEU A 389 7.83 13.60 -13.54
N SER A 390 7.53 14.35 -14.61
CA SER A 390 7.95 15.75 -14.77
C SER A 390 6.78 16.75 -14.87
N ALA A 391 5.61 16.39 -14.35
CA ALA A 391 4.49 17.31 -14.24
C ALA A 391 3.93 17.25 -12.83
N LEU A 392 4.73 17.73 -11.87
CA LEU A 392 4.36 18.25 -10.54
C LEU A 392 5.68 18.63 -9.83
N SER A 393 6.36 19.64 -10.37
CA SER A 393 7.41 20.42 -9.69
C SER A 393 7.03 21.88 -9.76
#